data_AF-A0A1E1KCF6-F1
#
_entry.id   AF-A0A1E1KCF6-F1
#
_cell.length_a   1.000
_cell.length_b   1.000
_cell.length_c   1.000
_cell.angle_alpha   90.00
_cell.angle_beta   90.00
_cell.angle_gamma   90.00
#
_symmetry.space_group_name_H-M   'P 1'
#
loop_
_entity.id
_entity.type
_entity.pdbx_description
1 polymer ?
#
loop_
_entity_poly.entity_id
_entity_poly.type
_entity_poly.pdbx_seq_one_letter_code
_entity_poly.pdbx_strand_id
1 'polypeptide(L)'
;MTKLAQITALILCCNFPGSSIGAIISGGIYTNALKYELAKQLGAGADHGLIDGLYNCITGAVPKWVTPEKEAINAAYSNVIRYMTYTAVGTMVSSFILTWFMPNMKLPDQNKLVEH
;
A
#
# COMPACT_ATOMS: atom_id res chain seq x y z
N MET A 1 1.93 -18.39 30.85
CA MET A 1 1.68 -18.58 29.41
C MET A 1 0.57 -17.68 28.85
N THR A 2 -0.44 -17.27 29.64
CA THR A 2 -1.57 -16.44 29.18
C THR A 2 -1.22 -15.02 28.75
N LYS A 3 -0.28 -14.34 29.42
CA LYS A 3 0.12 -12.96 29.07
C LYS A 3 0.72 -12.84 27.66
N LEU A 4 1.56 -13.80 27.26
CA LEU A 4 2.15 -13.81 25.92
C LEU A 4 1.08 -14.04 24.84
N ALA A 5 0.14 -14.96 25.08
CA ALA A 5 -0.97 -15.21 24.17
C ALA A 5 -1.88 -13.98 24.01
N GLN A 6 -2.15 -13.24 25.09
CA GLN A 6 -2.96 -12.02 25.06
C GLN A 6 -2.27 -10.89 24.29
N ILE A 7 -0.95 -10.72 24.47
CA ILE A 7 -0.15 -9.74 23.73
C ILE A 7 -0.13 -10.11 22.24
N THR A 8 0.10 -11.37 21.88
CA THR A 8 0.07 -11.82 20.49
C THR A 8 -1.30 -11.65 19.85
N ALA A 9 -2.38 -11.95 20.58
CA ALA A 9 -3.75 -11.75 20.10
C ALA A 9 -4.05 -10.27 19.83
N LEU A 10 -3.56 -9.36 20.69
CA LEU A 10 -3.69 -7.92 20.49
C LEU A 10 -2.91 -7.44 19.25
N ILE A 11 -1.67 -7.91 19.08
CA ILE A 11 -0.86 -7.61 17.88
C ILE A 11 -1.58 -8.09 16.62
N LEU A 12 -2.10 -9.31 16.63
CA LEU A 12 -2.83 -9.88 15.50
C LEU A 12 -4.11 -9.08 15.21
N CYS A 13 -4.82 -8.64 16.24
CA CYS A 13 -6.02 -7.81 16.11
C CYS A 13 -5.70 -6.46 15.45
N CYS A 14 -4.61 -5.81 15.84
CA CYS A 14 -4.14 -4.57 15.23
C CYS A 14 -3.63 -4.75 13.79
N ASN A 15 -3.26 -5.97 13.38
CA ASN A 15 -2.77 -6.25 12.03
C ASN A 15 -3.89 -6.24 10.97
N PHE A 16 -5.11 -6.69 11.33
CA PHE A 16 -6.26 -6.71 10.42
C PHE A 16 -6.60 -5.34 9.81
N PRO A 17 -6.81 -4.26 10.59
CA PRO A 17 -7.12 -2.96 10.02
C PRO A 17 -5.97 -2.39 9.20
N GLY A 18 -4.71 -2.59 9.62
CA GLY A 18 -3.55 -2.16 8.86
C GLY A 18 -3.47 -2.81 7.48
N SER A 19 -3.74 -4.12 7.42
CA SER A 19 -3.78 -4.87 6.16
C SER A 19 -4.93 -4.41 5.26
N SER A 20 -6.13 -4.19 5.80
CA SER A 20 -7.29 -3.71 5.03
C SER A 20 -7.09 -2.30 4.48
N ILE A 21 -6.56 -1.37 5.28
CA ILE A 21 -6.28 0.00 4.85
C ILE A 21 -5.19 0.00 3.76
N GLY A 22 -4.13 -0.78 3.94
CA GLY A 22 -3.08 -0.94 2.95
C GLY A 22 -3.59 -1.49 1.62
N ALA A 23 -4.49 -2.48 1.65
CA ALA A 23 -5.09 -3.07 0.45
C ALA A 23 -6.00 -2.10 -0.31
N ILE A 24 -6.81 -1.29 0.39
CA ILE A 24 -7.68 -0.29 -0.24
C ILE A 24 -6.85 0.82 -0.89
N ILE A 25 -5.82 1.31 -0.18
CA ILE A 25 -4.94 2.36 -0.70
C ILE A 25 -4.14 1.83 -1.89
N SER A 26 -3.57 0.62 -1.80
CA SER A 26 -2.78 0.05 -2.90
C SER A 26 -3.64 -0.25 -4.11
N GLY A 27 -4.85 -0.82 -3.92
CA GLY A 27 -5.81 -1.06 -4.99
C GLY A 27 -6.27 0.24 -5.66
N GLY A 28 -6.60 1.26 -4.85
CA GLY A 28 -6.98 2.58 -5.34
C GLY A 28 -5.88 3.26 -6.16
N ILE A 29 -4.63 3.21 -5.69
CA ILE A 29 -3.47 3.73 -6.43
C ILE A 29 -3.27 2.95 -7.73
N TYR A 30 -3.28 1.61 -7.69
CA TYR A 30 -3.01 0.81 -8.88
C TYR A 30 -4.07 1.03 -9.97
N THR A 31 -5.35 1.04 -9.58
CA THR A 31 -6.46 1.22 -10.54
C THR A 31 -6.54 2.64 -11.11
N ASN A 32 -6.33 3.68 -10.29
CA ASN A 32 -6.48 5.06 -10.74
C ASN A 32 -5.19 5.63 -11.35
N ALA A 33 -4.03 5.39 -10.73
CA ALA A 33 -2.78 5.99 -11.17
C ALA A 33 -2.23 5.33 -12.44
N LEU A 34 -2.40 4.02 -12.63
CA LEU A 34 -1.91 3.34 -13.84
C LEU A 34 -2.63 3.83 -15.10
N LYS A 35 -3.97 3.91 -15.06
CA LYS A 35 -4.77 4.43 -16.19
C LYS A 35 -4.47 5.91 -16.46
N TYR A 36 -4.32 6.70 -15.39
CA TYR A 36 -3.99 8.11 -15.49
C TYR A 36 -2.60 8.37 -16.09
N GLU A 37 -1.57 7.64 -15.65
CA GLU A 37 -0.21 7.75 -16.18
C GLU A 37 -0.14 7.24 -17.63
N LEU A 38 -0.89 6.19 -18.00
CA LEU A 38 -0.99 5.74 -19.38
C LEU A 38 -1.59 6.81 -20.30
N ALA A 39 -2.71 7.42 -19.88
CA ALA A 39 -3.36 8.50 -20.62
C ALA A 39 -2.41 9.70 -20.81
N LYS A 40 -1.64 10.01 -19.77
CA LYS A 40 -0.65 11.09 -19.79
C LYS A 40 0.52 10.81 -20.73
N GLN A 41 0.99 9.56 -20.81
CA GLN A 41 2.12 9.18 -21.67
C GLN A 41 1.74 8.93 -23.13
N LEU A 42 0.53 8.49 -23.43
CA LEU A 42 0.03 8.39 -24.82
C LEU A 42 -0.31 9.77 -25.43
N GLY A 43 -0.46 10.82 -24.61
CA GLY A 43 -0.74 12.19 -25.07
C GLY A 43 -2.21 12.43 -25.45
N ALA A 44 -2.54 13.69 -25.82
CA ALA A 44 -3.93 14.18 -26.00
C ALA A 44 -4.75 13.51 -27.12
N GLY A 45 -4.19 12.54 -27.86
CA GLY A 45 -4.86 11.75 -28.89
C GLY A 45 -5.11 10.29 -28.50
N ALA A 46 -4.92 9.94 -27.23
CA ALA A 46 -5.07 8.57 -26.74
C ALA A 46 -6.54 8.12 -26.78
N ASP A 47 -6.86 7.20 -27.69
CA ASP A 47 -8.15 6.53 -27.72
C ASP A 47 -8.37 5.76 -26.40
N HIS A 48 -9.50 5.98 -25.74
CA HIS A 48 -9.83 5.33 -24.47
C HIS A 48 -9.83 3.80 -24.58
N GLY A 49 -10.14 3.26 -25.76
CA GLY A 49 -10.07 1.82 -26.03
C GLY A 49 -8.63 1.29 -26.10
N LEU A 50 -7.66 2.11 -26.52
CA LEU A 50 -6.24 1.75 -26.48
C LEU A 50 -5.73 1.68 -25.04
N ILE A 51 -6.13 2.63 -24.19
CA ILE A 51 -5.76 2.65 -22.76
C ILE A 51 -6.34 1.44 -22.02
N ASP A 52 -7.63 1.14 -22.22
CA ASP A 52 -8.24 -0.04 -21.60
C ASP A 52 -7.68 -1.34 -22.17
N GLY A 53 -7.36 -1.38 -23.47
CA GLY A 53 -6.67 -2.51 -24.10
C GLY A 53 -5.28 -2.75 -23.50
N LEU A 54 -4.48 -1.70 -23.34
CA LEU A 54 -3.16 -1.75 -22.70
C LEU A 54 -3.27 -2.18 -21.23
N TYR A 55 -4.20 -1.60 -20.47
CA TYR A 55 -4.46 -1.96 -19.08
C TYR A 55 -4.85 -3.45 -18.96
N ASN A 56 -5.75 -3.91 -19.82
CA ASN A 56 -6.25 -5.28 -19.78
C ASN A 56 -5.20 -6.32 -20.24
N CYS A 57 -4.23 -5.90 -21.06
CA CYS A 57 -3.12 -6.77 -21.46
C CYS A 57 -2.02 -6.89 -20.41
N ILE A 58 -1.87 -5.92 -19.49
CA ILE A 58 -1.01 -6.08 -18.30
C ILE A 58 -1.59 -7.17 -17.40
N THR A 59 -2.92 -7.26 -17.33
CA THR A 59 -3.65 -8.28 -16.56
C THR A 59 -3.99 -9.55 -17.36
N GLY A 60 -3.63 -9.62 -18.64
CA GLY A 60 -4.08 -10.65 -19.60
C GLY A 60 -2.94 -11.23 -20.47
N ALA A 61 -3.29 -11.99 -21.52
CA ALA A 61 -2.31 -12.59 -22.43
C ALA A 61 -1.67 -11.51 -23.32
N VAL A 62 -0.34 -11.41 -23.25
CA VAL A 62 0.48 -10.34 -23.84
C VAL A 62 0.51 -10.45 -25.38
N PRO A 63 -0.06 -9.51 -26.15
CA PRO A 63 0.20 -9.43 -27.59
C PRO A 63 1.63 -8.90 -27.87
N LYS A 64 2.17 -9.12 -29.07
CA LYS A 64 3.52 -8.65 -29.45
C LYS A 64 3.53 -7.12 -29.62
N TRP A 65 3.75 -6.38 -28.53
CA TRP A 65 3.88 -4.91 -28.54
C TRP A 65 5.15 -4.44 -29.27
N VAL A 66 5.00 -3.37 -30.06
CA VAL A 66 6.10 -2.62 -30.68
C VAL A 66 6.75 -1.72 -29.61
N THR A 67 8.00 -1.29 -29.86
CA THR A 67 8.91 -0.62 -28.92
C THR A 67 8.35 0.58 -28.12
N PRO A 68 7.54 1.50 -28.66
CA PRO A 68 7.12 2.71 -27.92
C PRO A 68 6.02 2.45 -26.88
N GLU A 69 5.12 1.50 -27.13
CA GLU A 69 4.06 1.13 -26.17
C GLU A 69 4.65 0.43 -24.94
N LYS A 70 5.71 -0.37 -25.14
CA LYS A 70 6.45 -1.01 -24.05
C LYS A 70 7.14 0.02 -23.15
N GLU A 71 7.70 1.07 -23.72
CA GLU A 71 8.37 2.13 -22.96
C GLU A 71 7.38 2.93 -22.13
N ALA A 72 6.21 3.24 -22.70
CA ALA A 72 5.12 3.91 -21.99
C ALA A 72 4.59 3.09 -20.80
N ILE A 73 4.40 1.78 -20.97
CA ILE A 73 3.99 0.88 -19.88
C ILE A 73 5.05 0.83 -18.78
N ASN A 74 6.33 0.67 -19.16
CA ASN A 74 7.43 0.59 -18.20
C ASN A 74 7.53 1.87 -17.35
N ALA A 75 7.39 3.02 -17.99
CA ALA A 75 7.39 4.30 -17.30
C ALA A 75 6.14 4.51 -16.42
N ALA A 76 4.94 4.11 -16.89
CA ALA A 76 3.71 4.16 -16.09
C ALA A 76 3.81 3.26 -14.85
N TYR A 77 4.32 2.03 -14.99
CA TYR A 77 4.56 1.11 -13.88
C TYR A 77 5.56 1.69 -12.87
N SER A 78 6.68 2.25 -13.35
CA SER A 78 7.68 2.90 -12.50
C SER A 78 7.07 4.04 -11.67
N ASN A 79 6.21 4.85 -12.27
CA ASN A 79 5.51 5.93 -11.58
C ASN A 79 4.52 5.40 -10.53
N VAL A 80 3.74 4.35 -10.83
CA VAL A 80 2.83 3.73 -9.86
C VAL A 80 3.58 3.18 -8.64
N ILE A 81 4.68 2.47 -8.87
CA ILE A 81 5.52 1.96 -7.77
C ILE A 81 6.10 3.10 -6.93
N ARG A 82 6.47 4.23 -7.56
CA ARG A 82 6.88 5.44 -6.83
C ARG A 82 5.77 5.99 -5.94
N TYR A 83 4.55 6.14 -6.45
CA TYR A 83 3.42 6.62 -5.64
C TYR A 83 3.09 5.67 -4.49
N MET A 84 3.15 4.35 -4.72
CA MET A 84 3.02 3.36 -3.64
C MET A 84 4.10 3.54 -2.57
N THR A 85 5.35 3.76 -2.99
CA THR A 85 6.47 3.95 -2.06
C THR A 85 6.30 5.22 -1.23
N TYR A 86 5.92 6.35 -1.84
CA TYR A 86 5.65 7.58 -1.10
C TYR A 86 4.52 7.40 -0.08
N THR A 87 3.47 6.69 -0.47
CA THR A 87 2.35 6.41 0.42
C THR A 87 2.76 5.53 1.59
N ALA A 88 3.57 4.49 1.33
CA ALA A 88 4.12 3.63 2.38
C ALA A 88 5.05 4.39 3.34
N VAL A 89 5.89 5.29 2.82
CA VAL A 89 6.71 6.16 3.66
C VAL A 89 5.83 7.10 4.50
N GLY A 90 4.77 7.65 3.91
CA GLY A 90 3.79 8.48 4.63
C GLY A 90 3.11 7.75 5.79
N THR A 91 2.67 6.50 5.59
CA THR A 91 2.06 5.70 6.67
C THR A 91 3.07 5.32 7.75
N MET A 92 4.32 5.09 7.37
CA MET A 92 5.41 4.85 8.33
C MET A 92 5.66 6.10 9.19
N VAL A 93 5.78 7.27 8.58
CA VAL A 93 5.94 8.55 9.29
C VAL A 93 4.78 8.80 10.26
N SER A 94 3.54 8.56 9.83
CA SER A 94 2.36 8.66 10.71
C SER A 94 2.46 7.76 11.94
N SER A 95 2.98 6.54 11.78
CA SER A 95 3.14 5.58 12.88
C SER A 95 4.21 6.03 13.88
N PHE A 96 5.30 6.63 13.39
CA PHE A 96 6.34 7.23 14.23
C PHE A 96 5.82 8.43 15.02
N ILE A 97 5.04 9.32 14.40
CA ILE A 97 4.43 10.48 15.08
C ILE A 97 3.49 10.00 16.19
N LEU A 98 2.67 8.97 15.93
CA LEU A 98 1.76 8.42 16.93
C LEU A 98 2.54 7.78 18.11
N THR A 99 3.66 7.12 17.83
CA THR A 99 4.54 6.57 18.86
C THR A 99 5.20 7.67 19.69
N TRP A 100 5.58 8.79 19.06
CA TRP A 100 6.14 9.94 19.76
C TRP A 100 5.14 10.58 20.73
N PHE A 101 3.86 10.60 20.36
CA PHE A 101 2.77 11.07 21.21
C PHE A 101 2.32 10.05 22.27
N MET A 102 2.84 8.82 22.25
CA MET A 102 2.51 7.82 23.26
C MET A 102 3.19 8.21 24.58
N PRO A 103 2.43 8.62 25.62
CA PRO A 103 3.02 8.97 26.89
C PRO A 103 3.68 7.73 27.50
N ASN A 104 4.78 7.94 28.20
CA ASN A 104 5.61 6.89 28.78
C ASN A 104 4.79 6.12 29.84
N MET A 105 4.04 5.10 29.42
CA MET A 105 3.27 4.24 30.30
C MET A 105 4.24 3.29 31.00
N LYS A 106 4.94 3.81 32.03
CA LYS A 106 5.56 2.95 33.03
C LYS A 106 4.46 2.05 33.59
N LEU A 107 4.59 0.75 33.36
CA LEU A 107 3.84 -0.26 34.11
C LEU A 107 4.03 0.06 35.59
N PRO A 108 2.98 0.42 36.35
CA PRO A 108 3.13 0.48 37.79
C PRO A 108 3.55 -0.91 38.25
N ASP A 109 4.69 -1.01 38.94
CA ASP A 109 5.13 -2.18 39.70
C ASP A 109 4.14 -2.44 40.86
N GLN A 110 2.92 -2.79 40.51
CA GLN A 110 1.80 -3.10 41.39
C GLN A 110 1.23 -4.47 41.01
N ASN A 111 2.05 -5.37 40.48
CA ASN A 111 1.84 -6.79 40.69
C ASN A 111 2.66 -7.19 41.92
N LYS A 112 2.31 -6.61 43.09
CA LYS A 112 2.69 -7.22 44.36
C LYS A 112 2.15 -8.65 44.29
N LEU A 113 3.10 -9.57 44.31
CA LEU A 113 2.89 -10.96 44.62
C LEU A 113 2.24 -10.96 46.01
N VAL A 114 0.91 -10.99 46.08
CA VAL A 114 0.22 -11.39 47.30
C VAL A 114 0.05 -12.88 47.14
N GLU A 115 1.01 -13.62 47.70
CA GLU A 115 0.78 -14.98 48.15
C GLU A 115 -0.43 -14.93 49.10
N HIS A 116 -1.53 -15.55 48.68
CA HIS A 116 -2.58 -16.05 49.57
C HIS A 116 -3.27 -17.24 48.93
#